data_AF-A0A7S3EC78-F1
#
_entry.id   AF-A0A7S3EC78-F1
#
_cell.length_a   1.000
_cell.length_b   1.000
_cell.length_c   1.000
_cell.angle_alpha   90.00
_cell.angle_beta   90.00
_cell.angle_gamma   90.00
#
_symmetry.space_group_name_H-M   'P 1'
#
loop_
_entity.id
_entity.type
_entity.pdbx_description
1 polymer ?
#
loop_
_entity_poly.entity_id
_entity_poly.type
_entity_poly.pdbx_seq_one_letter_code
_entity_poly.pdbx_strand_id
1 'polypeptide(L)'
;MTEKRRRKDEVRAEKDVKRVKSMVSSSKKAMDNCRLCLRDKATGWHRVFSVAPESYLVVPRNPLAHGHCMIIPFDHEGSSTELAEEVFDELLKYRQSLVKMFFEKEQKEVIFFETASASRSNRHMVIHCIPLSRKDASAAPGYFKQALLTEGPEWSQHKKLIESNGRSIRSMIPKGFPYFNVEFGLAFGYAHVIEDEESFNYRLGFEVIEGLLDLSPRPPSRKPDHEVESQMADQLRSVYKGFDWVQD
;
A
#
# COMPACT_ATOMS: atom_id res chain seq x y z
N MET A 1 6.16 41.30 30.66
CA MET A 1 5.29 40.31 29.98
C MET A 1 4.07 40.10 30.89
N THR A 2 2.83 40.23 30.42
CA THR A 2 1.65 40.21 31.30
C THR A 2 1.32 38.80 31.79
N GLU A 3 0.93 38.64 33.07
CA GLU A 3 0.59 37.35 33.70
C GLU A 3 -0.46 36.55 32.90
N LYS A 4 -1.37 37.26 32.22
CA LYS A 4 -2.37 36.68 31.31
C LYS A 4 -1.76 36.01 30.06
N ARG A 5 -0.62 36.50 29.56
CA ARG A 5 0.12 35.84 28.46
C ARG A 5 0.83 34.59 28.96
N ARG A 6 1.50 34.66 30.12
CA ARG A 6 2.19 33.53 30.75
C ARG A 6 1.26 32.34 31.00
N ARG A 7 0.09 32.58 31.59
CA ARG A 7 -0.95 31.54 31.81
C ARG A 7 -1.51 30.96 30.51
N LYS A 8 -1.58 31.73 29.42
CA LYS A 8 -2.04 31.25 28.11
C LYS A 8 -0.98 30.35 27.46
N ASP A 9 0.29 30.69 27.62
CA ASP A 9 1.40 29.90 27.09
C ASP A 9 1.58 28.58 27.88
N GLU A 10 1.40 28.58 29.20
CA GLU A 10 1.37 27.37 30.03
C GLU A 10 0.24 26.42 29.62
N VAL A 11 -0.99 26.93 29.44
CA VAL A 11 -2.14 26.11 28.98
C VAL A 11 -1.91 25.56 27.57
N ARG A 12 -1.22 26.31 26.68
CA ARG A 12 -0.87 25.83 25.34
C ARG A 12 0.18 24.71 25.42
N ALA A 13 1.23 24.90 26.21
CA ALA A 13 2.26 23.89 26.43
C ALA A 13 1.69 22.60 27.03
N GLU A 14 0.80 22.69 28.02
CA GLU A 14 0.11 21.51 28.58
C GLU A 14 -0.73 20.77 27.55
N LYS A 15 -1.44 21.50 26.67
CA LYS A 15 -2.21 20.91 25.56
C LYS A 15 -1.29 20.21 24.56
N ASP A 16 -0.15 20.83 24.22
CA ASP A 16 0.82 20.26 23.29
C ASP A 16 1.45 18.99 23.87
N VAL A 17 1.85 19.00 25.15
CA VAL A 17 2.36 17.81 25.85
C VAL A 17 1.32 16.68 25.88
N LYS A 18 0.04 17.01 26.16
CA LYS A 18 -1.04 16.01 26.15
C LYS A 18 -1.27 15.44 24.76
N ARG A 19 -1.22 16.27 23.72
CA ARG A 19 -1.34 15.84 22.32
C ARG A 19 -0.21 14.89 21.94
N VAL A 20 1.04 15.25 22.21
CA VAL A 20 2.21 14.40 21.93
C VAL A 20 2.09 13.06 22.66
N LYS A 21 1.77 13.06 23.96
CA LYS A 21 1.55 11.82 24.72
C LYS A 21 0.46 10.93 24.10
N SER A 22 -0.65 11.52 23.65
CA SER A 22 -1.73 10.77 23.00
C SER A 22 -1.31 10.18 21.65
N MET A 23 -0.54 10.93 20.86
CA MET A 23 -0.01 10.46 19.57
C MET A 23 0.95 9.29 19.76
N VAL A 24 1.93 9.43 20.68
CA VAL A 24 2.89 8.36 21.00
C VAL A 24 2.17 7.09 21.50
N SER A 25 1.20 7.25 22.40
CA SER A 25 0.42 6.10 22.89
C SER A 25 -0.39 5.43 21.79
N SER A 26 -0.92 6.19 20.82
CA SER A 26 -1.74 5.65 19.74
C SER A 26 -0.89 4.92 18.71
N SER A 27 0.27 5.48 18.36
CA SER A 27 1.27 4.86 17.49
C SER A 27 1.78 3.53 18.09
N LYS A 28 2.12 3.49 19.38
CA LYS A 28 2.51 2.24 20.04
C LYS A 28 1.42 1.16 19.96
N LYS A 29 0.16 1.51 20.24
CA LYS A 29 -0.97 0.58 20.10
C LYS A 29 -1.17 0.11 18.66
N ALA A 30 -0.89 0.95 17.67
CA ALA A 30 -0.99 0.58 16.27
C ALA A 30 0.04 -0.51 15.91
N MET A 31 1.29 -0.33 16.32
CA MET A 31 2.36 -1.32 16.11
C MET A 31 2.05 -2.64 16.83
N ASP A 32 1.64 -2.57 18.10
CA ASP A 32 1.31 -3.75 18.91
C ASP A 32 0.19 -4.59 18.27
N ASN A 33 -0.83 -3.93 17.72
CA ASN A 33 -1.97 -4.60 17.08
C ASN A 33 -1.80 -4.85 15.57
N CYS A 34 -0.73 -4.34 14.95
CA CYS A 34 -0.52 -4.49 13.52
C CYS A 34 -0.31 -5.96 13.15
N ARG A 35 -1.06 -6.47 12.19
CA ARG A 35 -0.95 -7.85 11.69
C ARG A 35 0.14 -8.05 10.64
N LEU A 36 0.81 -6.96 10.25
CA LEU A 36 1.84 -6.91 9.22
C LEU A 36 3.23 -6.61 9.81
N CYS A 37 3.33 -6.10 11.04
CA CYS A 37 4.61 -6.07 11.75
C CYS A 37 4.97 -7.50 12.21
N LEU A 38 5.79 -8.21 11.43
CA LEU A 38 6.11 -9.63 11.65
C LEU A 38 7.38 -9.90 12.47
N ARG A 39 8.30 -8.92 12.60
CA ARG A 39 9.65 -9.11 13.16
C ARG A 39 9.65 -9.83 14.52
N ASP A 40 8.68 -9.53 15.38
CA ASP A 40 8.55 -10.13 16.72
C ASP A 40 7.29 -11.01 16.90
N LYS A 41 6.61 -11.38 15.80
CA LYS A 41 5.34 -12.13 15.85
C LYS A 41 5.46 -13.45 15.10
N ALA A 42 5.15 -14.56 15.74
CA ALA A 42 5.14 -15.87 15.08
C ALA A 42 3.98 -16.04 14.07
N THR A 43 2.93 -15.22 14.17
CA THR A 43 1.73 -15.36 13.34
C THR A 43 1.88 -14.68 11.99
N GLY A 44 1.41 -15.32 10.92
CA GLY A 44 1.32 -14.72 9.58
C GLY A 44 2.51 -15.00 8.65
N TRP A 45 3.60 -15.57 9.18
CA TRP A 45 4.78 -16.01 8.42
C TRP A 45 4.45 -17.09 7.38
N HIS A 46 3.44 -17.92 7.62
CA HIS A 46 3.00 -18.96 6.66
C HIS A 46 2.55 -18.38 5.31
N ARG A 47 2.24 -17.09 5.23
CA ARG A 47 1.88 -16.39 3.98
C ARG A 47 3.06 -15.74 3.28
N VAL A 48 4.21 -15.66 3.94
CA VAL A 48 5.41 -14.96 3.44
C VAL A 48 6.15 -15.88 2.50
N PHE A 49 6.58 -15.37 1.34
CA PHE A 49 7.27 -16.20 0.33
C PHE A 49 8.63 -15.67 -0.12
N SER A 50 8.99 -14.42 0.20
CA SER A 50 10.37 -13.89 0.09
C SER A 50 10.58 -12.84 1.18
N VAL A 51 11.81 -12.72 1.68
CA VAL A 51 12.20 -11.85 2.79
C VAL A 51 13.55 -11.20 2.49
N ALA A 52 13.55 -9.89 2.26
CA ALA A 52 14.73 -9.03 2.16
C ALA A 52 15.10 -8.47 3.55
N PRO A 53 16.23 -7.75 3.71
CA PRO A 53 16.60 -7.15 4.99
C PRO A 53 15.53 -6.22 5.60
N GLU A 54 14.93 -5.33 4.81
CA GLU A 54 14.01 -4.30 5.30
C GLU A 54 12.56 -4.47 4.82
N SER A 55 12.29 -5.46 3.98
CA SER A 55 10.97 -5.70 3.39
C SER A 55 10.72 -7.17 3.07
N TYR A 56 9.48 -7.53 2.79
CA TYR A 56 9.10 -8.91 2.48
C TYR A 56 7.88 -8.98 1.55
N LEU A 57 7.72 -10.14 0.91
CA LEU A 57 6.58 -10.47 0.06
C LEU A 57 5.63 -11.43 0.77
N VAL A 58 4.34 -11.13 0.72
CA VAL A 58 3.30 -11.91 1.42
C VAL A 58 2.00 -12.02 0.64
N VAL A 59 1.31 -13.14 0.80
CA VAL A 59 -0.02 -13.34 0.22
C VAL A 59 -1.11 -12.67 1.07
N PRO A 60 -2.04 -11.90 0.49
CA PRO A 60 -3.20 -11.36 1.19
C PRO A 60 -4.16 -12.47 1.61
N ARG A 61 -4.92 -12.26 2.68
CA ARG A 61 -5.93 -13.25 3.12
C ARG A 61 -7.07 -13.42 2.13
N ASN A 62 -7.39 -12.35 1.40
CA ASN A 62 -8.46 -12.30 0.42
C ASN A 62 -7.88 -11.75 -0.90
N PRO A 63 -7.20 -12.60 -1.70
CA PRO A 63 -6.63 -12.18 -2.97
C PRO A 63 -7.71 -11.73 -3.96
N LEU A 64 -7.31 -10.90 -4.91
CA LEU A 64 -8.18 -10.34 -5.97
C LEU A 64 -8.10 -11.21 -7.23
N ALA A 65 -6.92 -11.75 -7.48
CA ALA A 65 -6.59 -12.58 -8.61
C ALA A 65 -5.56 -13.63 -8.18
N HIS A 66 -5.43 -14.69 -8.97
CA HIS A 66 -4.34 -15.65 -8.80
C HIS A 66 -2.98 -14.94 -8.91
N GLY A 67 -2.11 -15.14 -7.92
CA GLY A 67 -0.81 -14.47 -7.84
C GLY A 67 -0.85 -13.08 -7.20
N HIS A 68 -2.00 -12.59 -6.71
CA HIS A 68 -2.03 -11.37 -5.89
C HIS A 68 -1.12 -11.55 -4.67
N CYS A 69 -0.11 -10.68 -4.56
CA CYS A 69 0.78 -10.57 -3.41
C CYS A 69 0.92 -9.10 -2.95
N MET A 70 1.56 -8.91 -1.81
CA MET A 70 1.81 -7.60 -1.20
C MET A 70 3.29 -7.43 -0.93
N ILE A 71 3.80 -6.23 -1.19
CA ILE A 71 5.16 -5.79 -0.82
C ILE A 71 5.02 -4.92 0.43
N ILE A 72 5.73 -5.28 1.50
CA ILE A 72 5.54 -4.67 2.81
C ILE A 72 6.91 -4.44 3.48
N PRO A 73 7.20 -3.25 4.03
CA PRO A 73 8.38 -3.02 4.86
C PRO A 73 8.25 -3.75 6.21
N PHE A 74 9.36 -4.13 6.83
CA PHE A 74 9.30 -4.76 8.15
C PHE A 74 8.77 -3.82 9.23
N ASP A 75 9.28 -2.60 9.22
CA ASP A 75 8.91 -1.56 10.18
C ASP A 75 7.54 -0.97 9.84
N HIS A 76 6.89 -0.44 10.88
CA HIS A 76 5.56 0.15 10.75
C HIS A 76 5.65 1.51 10.08
N GLU A 77 5.62 1.49 8.76
CA GLU A 77 5.70 2.68 7.92
C GLU A 77 4.33 3.04 7.38
N GLY A 78 4.04 4.33 7.25
CA GLY A 78 2.72 4.82 6.84
C GLY A 78 2.54 4.94 5.32
N SER A 79 3.63 5.19 4.58
CA SER A 79 3.58 5.47 3.15
C SER A 79 4.93 5.37 2.45
N SER A 80 4.92 5.12 1.13
CA SER A 80 6.13 5.12 0.29
C SER A 80 6.90 6.44 0.35
N THR A 81 6.21 7.57 0.53
CA THR A 81 6.85 8.89 0.54
C THR A 81 7.70 9.11 1.79
N GLU A 82 7.37 8.43 2.89
CA GLU A 82 8.04 8.59 4.18
C GLU A 82 9.26 7.68 4.36
N LEU A 83 9.31 6.55 3.63
CA LEU A 83 10.38 5.56 3.71
C LEU A 83 11.79 6.14 3.58
N ALA A 84 12.73 5.51 4.29
CA ALA A 84 14.15 5.63 4.05
C ALA A 84 14.52 5.10 2.64
N GLU A 85 15.67 5.53 2.13
CA GLU A 85 16.08 5.25 0.75
C GLU A 85 16.33 3.75 0.53
N GLU A 86 16.99 3.11 1.48
CA GLU A 86 17.34 1.69 1.43
C GLU A 86 16.08 0.81 1.37
N VAL A 87 15.07 1.13 2.19
CA VAL A 87 13.79 0.41 2.22
C VAL A 87 13.04 0.60 0.91
N PHE A 88 13.00 1.83 0.39
CA PHE A 88 12.33 2.13 -0.86
C PHE A 88 12.97 1.41 -2.05
N ASP A 89 14.31 1.31 -2.07
CA ASP A 89 15.04 0.59 -3.11
C ASP A 89 14.75 -0.91 -3.10
N GLU A 90 14.60 -1.54 -1.94
CA GLU A 90 14.16 -2.94 -1.85
C GLU A 90 12.75 -3.14 -2.44
N LEU A 91 11.82 -2.23 -2.11
CA LEU A 91 10.47 -2.23 -2.68
C LEU A 91 10.50 -2.15 -4.22
N LEU A 92 11.39 -1.32 -4.78
CA LEU A 92 11.57 -1.22 -6.24
C LEU A 92 12.15 -2.51 -6.85
N LYS A 93 13.14 -3.15 -6.20
CA LYS A 93 13.68 -4.44 -6.65
C LYS A 93 12.62 -5.54 -6.64
N TYR A 94 11.76 -5.55 -5.63
CA TYR A 94 10.61 -6.45 -5.59
C TYR A 94 9.63 -6.20 -6.74
N ARG A 95 9.29 -4.93 -7.02
CA ARG A 95 8.44 -4.61 -8.17
C ARG A 95 9.04 -5.09 -9.49
N GLN A 96 10.33 -4.85 -9.70
CA GLN A 96 11.03 -5.24 -10.93
C GLN A 96 11.04 -6.76 -11.11
N SER A 97 11.40 -7.51 -10.07
CA SER A 97 11.44 -8.98 -10.11
C SER A 97 10.05 -9.61 -10.28
N LEU A 98 9.02 -9.05 -9.63
CA LEU A 98 7.63 -9.52 -9.79
C LEU A 98 7.11 -9.30 -11.22
N VAL A 99 7.36 -8.12 -11.81
CA VAL A 99 7.00 -7.84 -13.21
C VAL A 99 7.68 -8.84 -14.14
N LYS A 100 8.99 -9.07 -13.95
CA LYS A 100 9.75 -10.04 -14.74
C LYS A 100 9.19 -11.46 -14.59
N MET A 101 8.93 -11.90 -13.36
CA MET A 101 8.37 -13.23 -13.07
C MET A 101 7.02 -13.45 -13.76
N PHE A 102 6.05 -12.55 -13.54
CA PHE A 102 4.70 -12.72 -14.10
C PHE A 102 4.68 -12.65 -15.63
N PHE A 103 5.55 -11.82 -16.22
CA PHE A 103 5.72 -11.77 -17.65
C PHE A 103 6.29 -13.09 -18.20
N GLU A 104 7.42 -13.55 -17.68
CA GLU A 104 8.12 -14.73 -18.21
C GLU A 104 7.38 -16.05 -17.94
N LYS A 105 6.75 -16.19 -16.77
CA LYS A 105 6.12 -17.46 -16.34
C LYS A 105 4.64 -17.55 -16.71
N GLU A 106 3.93 -16.43 -16.73
CA GLU A 106 2.46 -16.44 -16.88
C GLU A 106 1.96 -15.59 -18.06
N GLN A 107 2.83 -14.88 -18.78
CA GLN A 107 2.45 -13.94 -19.84
C GLN A 107 1.44 -12.88 -19.36
N LYS A 108 1.58 -12.47 -18.09
CA LYS A 108 0.75 -11.47 -17.42
C LYS A 108 1.49 -10.16 -17.24
N GLU A 109 0.73 -9.09 -17.12
CA GLU A 109 1.21 -7.77 -16.71
C GLU A 109 0.77 -7.50 -15.27
N VAL A 110 1.45 -6.58 -14.59
CA VAL A 110 1.23 -6.33 -13.15
C VAL A 110 0.75 -4.91 -12.94
N ILE A 111 -0.26 -4.74 -12.09
CA ILE A 111 -0.64 -3.45 -11.53
C ILE A 111 -0.15 -3.40 -10.09
N PHE A 112 0.49 -2.30 -9.73
CA PHE A 112 0.80 -1.96 -8.34
C PHE A 112 -0.11 -0.86 -7.86
N PHE A 113 -0.62 -0.94 -6.62
CA PHE A 113 -1.29 0.21 -6.03
C PHE A 113 -1.07 0.30 -4.52
N GLU A 114 -1.12 1.53 -4.02
CA GLU A 114 -0.95 1.91 -2.62
C GLU A 114 -1.98 2.99 -2.28
N THR A 115 -2.58 2.90 -1.09
CA THR A 115 -3.41 3.97 -0.52
C THR A 115 -2.81 4.40 0.82
N ALA A 116 -2.21 5.58 0.86
CA ALA A 116 -1.64 6.19 2.05
C ALA A 116 -2.63 7.15 2.70
N SER A 117 -2.65 7.18 4.03
CA SER A 117 -3.59 7.97 4.84
C SER A 117 -2.85 8.64 5.98
N ALA A 118 -3.06 9.94 6.18
CA ALA A 118 -2.44 10.67 7.27
C ALA A 118 -3.22 10.45 8.58
N SER A 119 -4.56 10.48 8.51
CA SER A 119 -5.46 10.15 9.63
C SER A 119 -5.38 8.69 10.07
N ARG A 120 -5.02 7.78 9.15
CA ARG A 120 -4.81 6.35 9.41
C ARG A 120 -3.33 5.96 9.33
N SER A 121 -2.41 6.87 9.66
CA SER A 121 -0.97 6.62 9.82
C SER A 121 -0.61 5.45 10.75
N ASN A 122 -1.58 4.95 11.51
CA ASN A 122 -1.52 3.71 12.28
C ASN A 122 -1.72 2.42 11.45
N ARG A 123 -1.83 2.54 10.12
CA ARG A 123 -1.88 1.41 9.20
C ARG A 123 -0.49 1.19 8.63
N HIS A 124 -0.11 -0.08 8.59
CA HIS A 124 1.07 -0.50 7.87
C HIS A 124 0.85 -0.24 6.38
N MET A 125 1.82 0.42 5.77
CA MET A 125 1.93 0.59 4.33
C MET A 125 1.88 -0.77 3.63
N VAL A 126 1.13 -0.81 2.52
CA VAL A 126 1.02 -2.00 1.67
C VAL A 126 1.02 -1.56 0.22
N ILE A 127 1.94 -2.10 -0.57
CA ILE A 127 1.84 -2.05 -2.04
C ILE A 127 1.23 -3.38 -2.49
N HIS A 128 0.04 -3.31 -3.07
CA HIS A 128 -0.60 -4.46 -3.69
C HIS A 128 0.01 -4.72 -5.07
N CYS A 129 0.31 -5.97 -5.37
CA CYS A 129 0.78 -6.45 -6.67
C CYS A 129 -0.28 -7.38 -7.27
N ILE A 130 -0.94 -6.93 -8.34
CA ILE A 130 -2.05 -7.65 -8.98
C ILE A 130 -1.64 -8.05 -10.40
N PRO A 131 -1.36 -9.33 -10.66
CA PRO A 131 -1.12 -9.81 -12.00
C PRO A 131 -2.45 -9.94 -12.77
N LEU A 132 -2.48 -9.43 -13.99
CA LEU A 132 -3.62 -9.39 -14.88
C LEU A 132 -3.29 -9.98 -16.24
N SER A 133 -4.31 -10.45 -16.96
CA SER A 133 -4.14 -10.76 -18.37
C SER A 133 -3.74 -9.49 -19.15
N ARG A 134 -3.03 -9.63 -20.28
CA ARG A 134 -2.67 -8.48 -21.12
C ARG A 134 -3.88 -7.65 -21.56
N LYS A 135 -5.02 -8.31 -21.78
CA LYS A 135 -6.28 -7.65 -22.14
C LYS A 135 -6.76 -6.73 -21.02
N ASP A 136 -6.82 -7.26 -19.79
CA ASP A 136 -7.33 -6.51 -18.64
C ASP A 136 -6.35 -5.41 -18.22
N ALA A 137 -5.05 -5.70 -18.26
CA ALA A 137 -3.99 -4.73 -18.00
C ALA A 137 -4.02 -3.55 -18.98
N SER A 138 -4.28 -3.81 -20.28
CA SER A 138 -4.43 -2.76 -21.29
C SER A 138 -5.66 -1.87 -21.05
N ALA A 139 -6.74 -2.42 -20.49
CA ALA A 139 -7.95 -1.67 -20.16
C ALA A 139 -7.86 -0.90 -18.83
N ALA A 140 -7.06 -1.40 -17.88
CA ALA A 140 -7.00 -0.87 -16.52
C ALA A 140 -6.73 0.64 -16.41
N PRO A 141 -5.83 1.26 -17.21
CA PRO A 141 -5.63 2.71 -17.16
C PRO A 141 -6.92 3.51 -17.39
N GLY A 142 -7.79 3.09 -18.31
CA GLY A 142 -9.07 3.75 -18.56
C GLY A 142 -10.00 3.70 -17.35
N TYR A 143 -10.11 2.52 -16.71
CA TYR A 143 -10.95 2.32 -15.53
C TYR A 143 -10.46 3.14 -14.33
N PHE A 144 -9.15 3.10 -14.04
CA PHE A 144 -8.56 3.89 -12.96
C PHE A 144 -8.68 5.39 -13.23
N LYS A 145 -8.46 5.84 -14.46
CA LYS A 145 -8.61 7.25 -14.83
C LYS A 145 -10.04 7.73 -14.61
N GLN A 146 -11.04 6.95 -15.02
CA GLN A 146 -12.44 7.29 -14.77
C GLN A 146 -12.74 7.34 -13.27
N ALA A 147 -12.37 6.31 -12.51
CA ALA A 147 -12.62 6.25 -11.07
C ALA A 147 -12.00 7.45 -10.33
N LEU A 148 -10.74 7.80 -10.61
CA LEU A 148 -10.06 8.92 -9.96
C LEU A 148 -10.64 10.29 -10.32
N LEU A 149 -11.16 10.46 -11.55
CA LEU A 149 -11.81 11.71 -11.94
C LEU A 149 -13.20 11.88 -11.28
N THR A 150 -13.88 10.77 -10.99
CA THR A 150 -15.15 10.75 -10.28
C THR A 150 -14.99 10.79 -8.75
N GLU A 151 -13.83 10.38 -8.23
CA GLU A 151 -13.54 10.38 -6.80
C GLU A 151 -13.44 11.82 -6.23
N GLY A 152 -13.90 11.96 -4.98
CA GLY A 152 -13.85 13.22 -4.24
C GLY A 152 -14.79 14.32 -4.75
N PRO A 153 -14.88 15.45 -4.03
CA PRO A 153 -15.75 16.56 -4.40
C PRO A 153 -15.44 17.09 -5.81
N GLU A 154 -16.43 17.65 -6.50
CA GLU A 154 -16.27 18.25 -7.83
C GLU A 154 -15.25 19.41 -7.82
N TRP A 155 -15.10 20.06 -6.67
CA TRP A 155 -14.19 21.17 -6.44
C TRP A 155 -13.06 20.74 -5.50
N SER A 156 -11.91 20.36 -6.06
CA SER A 156 -10.68 20.05 -5.32
C SER A 156 -9.62 21.13 -5.54
N GLN A 157 -8.74 21.34 -4.56
CA GLN A 157 -7.61 22.28 -4.69
C GLN A 157 -6.48 21.70 -5.55
N HIS A 158 -6.26 20.40 -5.48
CA HIS A 158 -5.29 19.66 -6.26
C HIS A 158 -5.95 19.07 -7.51
N LYS A 159 -5.14 18.81 -8.54
CA LYS A 159 -5.60 18.06 -9.70
C LYS A 159 -6.09 16.68 -9.25
N LYS A 160 -7.31 16.30 -9.63
CA LYS A 160 -7.87 14.98 -9.36
C LYS A 160 -7.02 13.82 -9.90
N LEU A 161 -6.17 14.07 -10.89
CA LEU A 161 -5.31 13.04 -11.44
C LEU A 161 -3.95 13.63 -11.81
N ILE A 162 -2.90 13.01 -11.30
CA ILE A 162 -1.50 13.32 -11.61
C ILE A 162 -0.94 12.12 -12.37
N GLU A 163 -0.58 12.31 -13.63
CA GLU A 163 0.10 11.27 -14.41
C GLU A 163 1.56 11.18 -13.99
N SER A 164 2.03 9.96 -13.69
CA SER A 164 3.40 9.77 -13.22
C SER A 164 4.42 10.06 -14.30
N ASN A 165 4.15 9.63 -15.54
CA ASN A 165 5.06 9.76 -16.68
C ASN A 165 6.48 9.27 -16.33
N GLY A 166 6.56 8.12 -15.63
CA GLY A 166 7.80 7.51 -15.16
C GLY A 166 8.39 8.12 -13.89
N ARG A 167 7.76 9.15 -13.30
CA ARG A 167 8.21 9.75 -12.04
C ARG A 167 7.82 8.88 -10.84
N SER A 168 8.71 8.83 -9.85
CA SER A 168 8.45 8.16 -8.56
C SER A 168 7.40 8.92 -7.75
N ILE A 169 6.57 8.19 -6.99
CA ILE A 169 5.59 8.76 -6.05
C ILE A 169 6.23 9.76 -5.09
N ARG A 170 7.48 9.51 -4.64
CA ARG A 170 8.24 10.38 -3.74
C ARG A 170 8.55 11.77 -4.33
N SER A 171 8.51 11.89 -5.66
CA SER A 171 8.70 13.16 -6.37
C SER A 171 7.38 13.85 -6.75
N MET A 172 6.27 13.10 -6.77
CA MET A 172 4.95 13.62 -7.15
C MET A 172 4.18 14.16 -5.95
N ILE A 173 4.31 13.50 -4.80
CA ILE A 173 3.54 13.78 -3.60
C ILE A 173 4.51 14.10 -2.45
N PRO A 174 4.39 15.26 -1.80
CA PRO A 174 5.22 15.59 -0.64
C PRO A 174 4.96 14.63 0.54
N LYS A 175 5.96 14.49 1.43
CA LYS A 175 5.81 13.71 2.66
C LYS A 175 4.67 14.25 3.53
N GLY A 176 3.94 13.35 4.20
CA GLY A 176 2.84 13.67 5.11
C GLY A 176 1.49 13.97 4.44
N PHE A 177 1.41 13.92 3.10
CA PHE A 177 0.13 14.02 2.39
C PHE A 177 -0.48 12.63 2.16
N PRO A 178 -1.78 12.42 2.43
CA PRO A 178 -2.47 11.19 2.06
C PRO A 178 -2.67 11.14 0.54
N TYR A 179 -2.59 9.95 -0.05
CA TYR A 179 -2.68 9.76 -1.48
C TYR A 179 -3.17 8.36 -1.87
N PHE A 180 -3.68 8.26 -3.09
CA PHE A 180 -3.79 7.01 -3.81
C PHE A 180 -2.78 7.01 -4.96
N ASN A 181 -2.06 5.90 -5.14
CA ASN A 181 -1.11 5.71 -6.23
C ASN A 181 -1.38 4.36 -6.91
N VAL A 182 -1.39 4.35 -8.24
CA VAL A 182 -1.48 3.14 -9.06
C VAL A 182 -0.44 3.20 -10.17
N GLU A 183 0.28 2.11 -10.39
CA GLU A 183 1.30 1.97 -11.44
C GLU A 183 1.01 0.74 -12.29
N PHE A 184 1.13 0.91 -13.60
CA PHE A 184 0.93 -0.12 -14.61
C PHE A 184 2.30 -0.66 -15.03
N GLY A 185 2.70 -1.77 -14.42
CA GLY A 185 4.04 -2.34 -14.51
C GLY A 185 5.11 -1.42 -13.91
N LEU A 186 6.13 -1.11 -14.71
CA LEU A 186 7.24 -0.21 -14.35
C LEU A 186 7.24 1.09 -15.17
N ALA A 187 6.24 1.29 -16.04
CA ALA A 187 6.30 2.31 -17.08
C ALA A 187 5.65 3.64 -16.66
N PHE A 188 4.39 3.59 -16.22
CA PHE A 188 3.62 4.78 -15.88
C PHE A 188 2.53 4.46 -14.86
N GLY A 189 1.83 5.48 -14.39
CA GLY A 189 0.83 5.36 -13.34
C GLY A 189 0.05 6.65 -13.12
N TYR A 190 -0.86 6.61 -12.16
CA TYR A 190 -1.63 7.75 -11.69
C TYR A 190 -1.48 7.92 -10.18
N ALA A 191 -1.42 9.17 -9.74
CA ALA A 191 -1.53 9.54 -8.34
C ALA A 191 -2.68 10.52 -8.12
N HIS A 192 -3.27 10.47 -6.94
CA HIS A 192 -4.34 11.35 -6.48
C HIS A 192 -4.06 11.76 -5.04
N VAL A 193 -4.00 13.07 -4.77
CA VAL A 193 -3.91 13.61 -3.41
C VAL A 193 -5.29 13.50 -2.76
N ILE A 194 -5.37 12.86 -1.60
CA ILE A 194 -6.64 12.72 -0.88
C ILE A 194 -6.85 13.98 -0.03
N GLU A 195 -7.81 14.82 -0.38
CA GLU A 195 -8.09 16.05 0.39
C GLU A 195 -9.03 15.81 1.57
N ASP A 196 -10.05 14.98 1.35
CA ASP A 196 -11.03 14.59 2.35
C ASP A 196 -10.89 13.10 2.69
N GLU A 197 -10.12 12.84 3.75
CA GLU A 197 -9.88 11.49 4.24
C GLU A 197 -11.13 10.81 4.84
N GLU A 198 -12.20 11.54 5.16
CA GLU A 198 -13.43 10.97 5.72
C GLU A 198 -14.33 10.39 4.63
N SER A 199 -14.46 11.08 3.49
CA SER A 199 -15.29 10.64 2.37
C SER A 199 -14.56 9.75 1.37
N PHE A 200 -13.23 9.78 1.34
CA PHE A 200 -12.45 9.02 0.35
C PHE A 200 -12.67 7.50 0.44
N ASN A 201 -12.86 6.88 -0.72
CA ASN A 201 -12.96 5.44 -0.84
C ASN A 201 -11.60 4.75 -0.76
N TYR A 202 -11.19 4.34 0.44
CA TYR A 202 -9.96 3.56 0.63
C TYR A 202 -9.94 2.18 -0.05
N ARG A 203 -11.06 1.73 -0.60
CA ARG A 203 -11.15 0.51 -1.40
C ARG A 203 -11.10 0.79 -2.91
N LEU A 204 -10.92 2.02 -3.36
CA LEU A 204 -10.92 2.40 -4.78
C LEU A 204 -10.08 1.44 -5.65
N GLY A 205 -8.85 1.14 -5.25
CA GLY A 205 -7.99 0.20 -5.98
C GLY A 205 -8.58 -1.21 -6.10
N PHE A 206 -9.22 -1.70 -5.05
CA PHE A 206 -9.90 -3.00 -5.07
C PHE A 206 -11.16 -2.96 -5.93
N GLU A 207 -12.00 -1.93 -5.78
CA GLU A 207 -13.27 -1.83 -6.49
C GLU A 207 -13.09 -1.66 -7.99
N VAL A 208 -12.10 -0.87 -8.41
CA VAL A 208 -11.73 -0.73 -9.82
C VAL A 208 -11.32 -2.08 -10.40
N ILE A 209 -10.49 -2.85 -9.68
CA ILE A 209 -10.03 -4.16 -10.14
C ILE A 209 -11.15 -5.21 -10.11
N GLU A 210 -12.01 -5.19 -9.08
CA GLU A 210 -13.20 -6.04 -9.00
C GLU A 210 -14.12 -5.79 -10.19
N GLY A 211 -14.38 -4.52 -10.53
CA GLY A 211 -15.19 -4.14 -11.69
C GLY A 211 -14.53 -4.48 -13.03
N LEU A 212 -13.21 -4.28 -13.15
CA LEU A 212 -12.44 -4.65 -14.34
C LEU A 212 -12.49 -6.16 -14.63
N LEU A 213 -12.42 -6.97 -13.58
CA LEU A 213 -12.39 -8.43 -13.65
C LEU A 213 -13.77 -9.09 -13.59
N ASP A 214 -14.84 -8.29 -13.57
CA ASP A 214 -16.24 -8.75 -13.41
C ASP A 214 -16.42 -9.70 -12.22
N LEU A 215 -15.77 -9.37 -11.10
CA LEU A 215 -15.83 -10.20 -9.89
C LEU A 215 -17.15 -9.94 -9.16
N SER A 216 -17.84 -11.03 -8.82
CA SER A 216 -19.02 -10.94 -7.94
C SER A 216 -18.66 -10.34 -6.58
N PRO A 217 -19.61 -9.64 -5.91
CA PRO A 217 -19.40 -9.09 -4.58
C PRO A 217 -18.84 -10.15 -3.64
N ARG A 218 -17.65 -9.91 -3.10
CA ARG A 218 -16.98 -10.92 -2.27
C ARG A 218 -17.80 -11.15 -1.00
N PRO A 219 -18.00 -12.41 -0.59
CA PRO A 219 -18.60 -12.69 0.71
C PRO A 219 -17.75 -12.04 1.81
N PRO A 220 -18.35 -11.67 2.95
CA PRO A 220 -17.59 -11.12 4.08
C PRO A 220 -16.42 -12.04 4.43
N SER A 221 -15.31 -11.42 4.87
CA SER A 221 -14.04 -12.11 5.13
C SER A 221 -14.28 -13.47 5.76
N ARG A 222 -13.97 -14.55 5.02
CA ARG A 222 -14.01 -15.90 5.56
C ARG A 222 -13.03 -15.98 6.73
N LYS A 223 -13.27 -16.91 7.65
CA LYS A 223 -12.26 -17.25 8.66
C LYS A 223 -10.96 -17.61 7.93
N PRO A 224 -9.79 -17.17 8.41
CA PRO A 224 -8.52 -17.51 7.80
C PRO A 224 -8.38 -19.03 7.71
N ASP A 225 -8.10 -19.53 6.52
CA ASP A 225 -7.72 -20.91 6.30
C ASP A 225 -6.20 -20.94 6.11
N HIS A 226 -5.50 -21.29 7.18
CA HIS A 226 -4.05 -21.26 7.21
C HIS A 226 -3.43 -22.24 6.20
N GLU A 227 -4.10 -23.34 5.91
CA GLU A 227 -3.61 -24.34 4.97
C GLU A 227 -3.67 -23.79 3.54
N VAL A 228 -4.82 -23.24 3.15
CA VAL A 228 -4.99 -22.58 1.84
C VAL A 228 -4.02 -21.41 1.70
N GLU A 229 -3.91 -20.56 2.72
CA GLU A 229 -2.99 -19.43 2.75
C GLU A 229 -1.51 -19.88 2.58
N SER A 230 -1.11 -20.97 3.23
CA SER A 230 0.23 -21.55 3.10
C SER A 230 0.47 -22.11 1.71
N GLN A 231 -0.49 -22.85 1.16
CA GLN A 231 -0.39 -23.42 -0.19
C GLN A 231 -0.23 -22.33 -1.25
N MET A 232 -0.95 -21.21 -1.13
CA MET A 232 -0.79 -20.06 -2.04
C MET A 232 0.61 -19.45 -1.94
N ALA A 233 1.15 -19.31 -0.72
CA ALA A 233 2.49 -18.80 -0.51
C ALA A 233 3.56 -19.76 -1.06
N ASP A 234 3.40 -21.06 -0.88
CA ASP A 234 4.33 -22.08 -1.39
C ASP A 234 4.32 -22.14 -2.93
N GLN A 235 3.15 -22.01 -3.56
CA GLN A 235 3.03 -21.90 -5.01
C GLN A 235 3.79 -20.68 -5.54
N LEU A 236 3.55 -19.50 -4.97
CA LEU A 236 4.28 -18.29 -5.36
C LEU A 236 5.78 -18.41 -5.08
N ARG A 237 6.19 -18.97 -3.93
CA ARG A 237 7.60 -19.21 -3.60
C ARG A 237 8.28 -20.08 -4.67
N SER A 238 7.61 -21.15 -5.10
CA SER A 238 8.15 -22.06 -6.11
C SER A 238 8.37 -21.37 -7.45
N VAL A 239 7.44 -20.53 -7.90
CA VAL A 239 7.54 -19.80 -9.17
C VAL A 239 8.54 -18.65 -9.06
N TYR A 240 8.58 -17.97 -7.92
CA TYR A 240 9.43 -16.80 -7.66
C TYR A 240 10.90 -17.14 -7.41
N LYS A 241 11.23 -18.39 -7.04
CA LYS A 241 12.61 -18.81 -6.70
C LYS A 241 13.70 -18.37 -7.68
N GLY A 242 13.43 -18.37 -9.00
CA GLY A 242 14.39 -17.94 -10.02
C GLY A 242 14.44 -16.43 -10.28
N PHE A 243 13.64 -15.65 -9.56
CA PHE A 243 13.51 -14.19 -9.66
C PHE A 243 13.74 -13.49 -8.31
N ASP A 244 13.93 -14.28 -7.25
CA ASP A 244 14.14 -13.78 -5.89
C ASP A 244 15.57 -13.25 -5.74
N TRP A 245 15.74 -11.96 -6.04
CA TRP A 245 17.01 -11.25 -5.99
C TRP A 245 17.67 -11.23 -4.60
N VAL A 246 16.94 -11.64 -3.56
CA VAL A 246 17.48 -11.73 -2.20
C VAL A 246 18.37 -12.98 -2.02
N GLN A 247 18.16 -14.00 -2.84
CA GLN A 247 18.91 -15.26 -2.77
C GLN A 247 20.16 -15.27 -3.67
N ASP A 248 20.43 -14.16 -4.38
CA ASP A 248 21.59 -13.95 -5.24
C ASP A 248 22.83 -13.43 -4.47
#